data_AF-A0A7W9BRM2-F1
#
_entry.id   AF-A0A7W9BRM2-F1
#
_cell.length_a   1.000
_cell.length_b   1.000
_cell.length_c   1.000
_cell.angle_alpha   90.00
_cell.angle_beta   90.00
_cell.angle_gamma   90.00
#
_symmetry.space_group_name_H-M   'P 1'
#
loop_
_entity.id
_entity.type
_entity.pdbx_description
1 polymer ?
#
loop_
_entity_poly.entity_id
_entity_poly.type
_entity_poly.pdbx_seq_one_letter_code
_entity_poly.pdbx_strand_id
1 'polypeptide(L)'
;MGDGGYVSLDDFRSGDIALSLGINDDISWDLDTADRGLTIYQFDHTVDDPAPHDPRMIFHKKMIGTHNDWGTQRLADLVHAHDKREARPNLVLKIDIESSEWPVWDDMTKEELGRFSQILCEIHSLNDLGNLESRRRIHRCLQKLHRNYAVIHVHGNVCGGITNIGNVIFPSVLEVSFANRSCYDFVATDELFPTSLDASCDANAPDMFLGAFRF
;
A
#
# COMPACT_ATOMS: atom_id res chain seq x y z
N MET A 1 0.27 13.64 -14.39
CA MET A 1 1.11 12.95 -13.40
C MET A 1 0.20 11.91 -12.81
N GLY A 2 0.63 10.65 -12.83
CA GLY A 2 -0.18 9.53 -12.33
C GLY A 2 0.29 9.14 -10.93
N ASP A 3 -0.59 8.45 -10.20
CA ASP A 3 -0.42 7.99 -8.82
C ASP A 3 0.50 6.74 -8.71
N GLY A 4 1.50 6.63 -9.59
CA GLY A 4 2.36 5.44 -9.68
C GLY A 4 1.68 4.21 -10.32
N GLY A 5 2.43 3.12 -10.45
CA GLY A 5 2.01 1.89 -11.13
C GLY A 5 1.84 0.73 -10.15
N TYR A 6 0.74 0.66 -9.41
CA TYR A 6 0.52 -0.40 -8.42
C TYR A 6 0.46 -1.81 -9.05
N VAL A 7 1.46 -2.64 -8.78
CA VAL A 7 1.52 -4.03 -9.24
C VAL A 7 0.86 -4.97 -8.24
N SER A 8 -0.11 -5.78 -8.66
CA SER A 8 -0.78 -6.76 -7.78
C SER A 8 -0.78 -8.17 -8.38
N LEU A 9 -0.89 -9.20 -7.53
CA LEU A 9 -1.17 -10.56 -7.99
C LEU A 9 -2.63 -10.63 -8.43
N ASP A 10 -2.85 -11.22 -9.61
CA ASP A 10 -4.19 -11.48 -10.15
C ASP A 10 -4.84 -12.72 -9.49
N ASP A 11 -4.92 -12.72 -8.15
CA ASP A 11 -5.56 -13.75 -7.32
C ASP A 11 -6.68 -13.14 -6.45
N PHE A 12 -7.54 -12.40 -7.13
CA PHE A 12 -8.73 -11.76 -6.59
C PHE A 12 -9.90 -12.76 -6.57
N ARG A 13 -10.64 -12.81 -5.45
CA ARG A 13 -11.88 -13.61 -5.38
C ARG A 13 -13.09 -12.68 -5.40
N SER A 14 -14.09 -13.05 -6.19
CA SER A 14 -15.39 -12.36 -6.14
C SER A 14 -15.95 -12.38 -4.72
N GLY A 15 -16.38 -11.20 -4.27
CA GLY A 15 -16.89 -10.97 -2.93
C GLY A 15 -15.82 -10.63 -1.89
N ASP A 16 -14.52 -10.69 -2.21
CA ASP A 16 -13.48 -10.06 -1.38
C ASP A 16 -13.66 -8.53 -1.34
N ILE A 17 -13.00 -7.89 -0.39
CA ILE A 17 -13.13 -6.45 -0.15
C ILE A 17 -11.77 -5.80 -0.34
N ALA A 18 -11.73 -4.68 -1.05
CA ALA A 18 -10.56 -3.81 -1.13
C ALA A 18 -10.79 -2.54 -0.32
N LEU A 19 -9.81 -2.20 0.52
CA LEU A 19 -9.71 -0.91 1.17
C LEU A 19 -8.72 -0.07 0.35
N SER A 20 -9.19 1.02 -0.22
CA SER A 20 -8.40 1.94 -1.04
C SER A 20 -8.29 3.28 -0.33
N LEU A 21 -7.08 3.59 0.17
CA LEU A 21 -6.84 4.71 1.06
C LEU A 21 -5.95 5.73 0.36
N GLY A 22 -6.39 7.00 0.35
CA GLY A 22 -5.84 8.11 -0.44
C GLY A 22 -5.90 7.81 -1.93
N ILE A 23 -7.06 8.10 -2.51
CA ILE A 23 -7.33 7.81 -3.92
C ILE A 23 -6.95 8.98 -4.83
N ASN A 24 -6.84 10.19 -4.26
CA ASN A 24 -6.57 11.42 -4.99
C ASN A 24 -7.47 11.54 -6.25
N ASP A 25 -6.90 11.71 -7.44
CA ASP A 25 -7.60 11.86 -8.71
C ASP A 25 -7.53 10.63 -9.63
N ASP A 26 -6.96 9.51 -9.15
CA ASP A 26 -6.81 8.27 -9.93
C ASP A 26 -7.48 7.06 -9.24
N ILE A 27 -8.61 6.64 -9.80
CA ILE A 27 -9.37 5.47 -9.37
C ILE A 27 -9.24 4.28 -10.34
N SER A 28 -8.24 4.28 -11.21
CA SER A 28 -8.07 3.23 -12.23
C SER A 28 -7.89 1.85 -11.62
N TRP A 29 -7.08 1.73 -10.56
CA TRP A 29 -6.91 0.50 -9.80
C TRP A 29 -8.22 0.03 -9.14
N ASP A 30 -8.97 0.97 -8.57
CA ASP A 30 -10.25 0.68 -7.91
C ASP A 30 -11.28 0.12 -8.89
N LEU A 31 -11.39 0.72 -10.08
CA LEU A 31 -12.28 0.25 -11.15
C LEU A 31 -11.87 -1.15 -11.64
N ASP A 32 -10.58 -1.34 -11.91
CA ASP A 32 -10.01 -2.63 -12.35
C ASP A 32 -10.27 -3.74 -11.31
N THR A 33 -10.13 -3.41 -10.03
CA THR A 33 -10.37 -4.33 -8.91
C THR A 33 -11.87 -4.60 -8.71
N ALA A 34 -12.72 -3.58 -8.88
CA ALA A 34 -14.17 -3.73 -8.81
C ALA A 34 -14.66 -4.68 -9.91
N ASP A 35 -14.13 -4.57 -11.14
CA ASP A 35 -14.46 -5.42 -12.27
C ASP A 35 -14.09 -6.89 -12.09
N ARG A 36 -13.09 -7.17 -11.23
CA ARG A 36 -12.77 -8.54 -10.76
C ARG A 36 -13.73 -9.06 -9.69
N GLY A 37 -14.71 -8.25 -9.30
CA GLY A 37 -15.83 -8.64 -8.44
C GLY A 37 -15.64 -8.32 -6.96
N LEU A 38 -14.74 -7.40 -6.61
CA LEU A 38 -14.55 -6.92 -5.25
C LEU A 38 -15.48 -5.74 -4.93
N THR A 39 -15.82 -5.60 -3.66
CA THR A 39 -16.36 -4.34 -3.13
C THR A 39 -15.20 -3.46 -2.69
N ILE A 40 -15.18 -2.21 -3.17
CA ILE A 40 -14.13 -1.24 -2.89
C ILE A 40 -14.66 -0.20 -1.91
N TYR A 41 -13.99 -0.06 -0.77
CA TYR A 41 -14.22 1.06 0.14
C TYR A 41 -13.09 2.06 -0.02
N GLN A 42 -13.44 3.24 -0.53
CA GLN A 42 -12.52 4.32 -0.83
C GLN A 42 -12.51 5.34 0.30
N PHE A 43 -11.33 5.79 0.71
CA PHE A 43 -11.16 6.75 1.80
C PHE A 43 -10.21 7.87 1.40
N ASP A 44 -10.74 9.07 1.28
CA ASP A 44 -9.92 10.27 1.06
C ASP A 44 -10.68 11.51 1.53
N HIS A 45 -10.03 12.34 2.35
CA HIS A 45 -10.63 13.56 2.89
C HIS A 45 -10.36 14.80 2.03
N THR A 46 -9.43 14.69 1.08
CA THR A 46 -8.94 15.81 0.26
C THR A 46 -9.75 16.01 -1.01
N VAL A 47 -10.40 14.95 -1.50
CA VAL A 47 -11.22 14.98 -2.72
C VAL A 47 -12.71 14.86 -2.42
N ASP A 48 -13.53 15.27 -3.38
CA ASP A 48 -14.94 14.92 -3.42
C ASP A 48 -15.11 13.53 -4.05
N ASP A 49 -16.28 12.92 -3.85
CA ASP A 49 -16.59 11.61 -4.41
C ASP A 49 -16.26 11.58 -5.92
N PRO A 50 -15.32 10.73 -6.37
CA PRO A 50 -14.94 10.64 -7.78
C PRO A 50 -16.06 10.09 -8.67
N ALA A 51 -17.20 9.71 -8.06
CA ALA A 51 -18.49 9.42 -8.67
C ALA A 51 -18.48 8.44 -9.87
N PRO A 52 -17.95 7.21 -9.71
CA PRO A 52 -18.35 6.11 -10.59
C PRO A 52 -19.78 5.64 -10.23
N HIS A 53 -20.61 5.36 -11.24
CA HIS A 53 -21.95 4.77 -11.04
C HIS A 53 -21.87 3.25 -10.81
N ASP A 54 -20.90 2.79 -10.01
CA ASP A 54 -20.72 1.38 -9.67
C ASP A 54 -21.14 1.13 -8.22
N PRO A 55 -22.17 0.30 -7.95
CA PRO A 55 -22.61 0.02 -6.58
C PRO A 55 -21.58 -0.74 -5.73
N ARG A 56 -20.51 -1.28 -6.33
CA ARG A 56 -19.41 -1.93 -5.62
C ARG A 56 -18.40 -0.93 -5.07
N MET A 57 -18.40 0.32 -5.55
CA MET A 57 -17.48 1.37 -5.12
C MET A 57 -18.19 2.28 -4.12
N ILE A 58 -17.64 2.36 -2.90
CA ILE A 58 -18.26 3.05 -1.76
C ILE A 58 -17.26 4.09 -1.26
N PHE A 59 -17.53 5.35 -1.55
CA PHE A 59 -16.67 6.46 -1.14
C PHE A 59 -16.99 6.98 0.26
N HIS A 60 -15.93 7.20 1.03
CA HIS A 60 -15.97 7.82 2.35
C HIS A 60 -15.01 9.02 2.38
N LYS A 61 -15.57 10.23 2.53
CA LYS A 61 -14.77 11.45 2.69
C LYS A 61 -14.14 11.54 4.08
N LYS A 62 -13.15 10.69 4.35
CA LYS A 62 -12.48 10.54 5.65
C LYS A 62 -10.98 10.31 5.49
N MET A 63 -10.23 10.82 6.45
CA MET A 63 -8.81 10.53 6.65
C MET A 63 -8.66 9.16 7.32
N ILE A 64 -7.61 8.42 6.96
CA ILE A 64 -7.19 7.25 7.73
C ILE A 64 -6.10 7.66 8.72
N GLY A 65 -6.30 7.29 9.98
CA GLY A 65 -5.39 7.69 11.06
C GLY A 65 -5.38 6.72 12.24
N THR A 66 -4.85 7.17 13.37
CA THR A 66 -4.67 6.37 14.59
C THR A 66 -5.78 6.57 15.64
N HIS A 67 -6.82 7.33 15.30
CA HIS A 67 -7.98 7.59 16.14
C HIS A 67 -9.24 7.69 15.30
N ASN A 68 -10.41 7.61 15.95
CA ASN A 68 -11.69 7.83 15.30
C ASN A 68 -12.29 9.15 15.76
N ASP A 69 -12.78 9.91 14.79
CA ASP A 69 -13.67 11.05 15.02
C ASP A 69 -14.60 11.22 13.81
N TRP A 70 -15.14 12.42 13.61
CA TRP A 70 -16.05 12.70 12.51
C TRP A 70 -15.37 12.61 11.13
N GLY A 71 -14.08 12.99 11.05
CA GLY A 71 -13.32 13.08 9.82
C GLY A 71 -12.24 12.01 9.67
N THR A 72 -11.93 11.28 10.74
CA THR A 72 -10.84 10.30 10.80
C THR A 72 -11.37 8.92 11.16
N GLN A 73 -10.84 7.89 10.51
CA GLN A 73 -11.16 6.49 10.73
C GLN A 73 -9.88 5.67 10.93
N ARG A 74 -9.87 4.75 11.90
CA ARG A 74 -8.76 3.80 12.08
C ARG A 74 -8.87 2.63 11.11
N LEU A 75 -7.74 2.24 10.53
CA LEU A 75 -7.65 1.07 9.66
C LEU A 75 -8.00 -0.24 10.40
N ALA A 76 -7.62 -0.37 11.67
CA ALA A 76 -7.98 -1.52 12.49
C ALA A 76 -9.50 -1.73 12.58
N ASP A 77 -10.28 -0.65 12.70
CA ASP A 77 -11.74 -0.74 12.78
C ASP A 77 -12.38 -1.11 11.43
N LEU A 78 -11.77 -0.69 10.32
CA LEU A 78 -12.16 -1.14 8.98
C LEU A 78 -11.90 -2.64 8.79
N VAL A 79 -10.75 -3.13 9.25
CA VAL A 79 -10.46 -4.57 9.26
C VAL A 79 -11.52 -5.32 10.07
N HIS A 80 -11.85 -4.85 11.28
CA HIS A 80 -12.87 -5.48 12.11
C HIS A 80 -14.27 -5.46 11.50
N ALA A 81 -14.62 -4.43 10.73
CA ALA A 81 -15.91 -4.30 10.08
C ALA A 81 -16.06 -5.20 8.84
N HIS A 82 -14.97 -5.44 8.11
CA HIS A 82 -15.02 -6.07 6.78
C HIS A 82 -14.37 -7.46 6.72
N ASP A 83 -13.59 -7.85 7.72
CA ASP A 83 -13.04 -9.20 7.81
C ASP A 83 -14.15 -10.23 8.03
N LYS A 84 -14.24 -11.20 7.12
CA LYS A 84 -15.20 -12.31 7.20
C LYS A 84 -14.74 -13.42 8.15
N ARG A 85 -13.54 -13.29 8.74
CA ARG A 85 -12.92 -14.26 9.65
C ARG A 85 -12.71 -15.64 9.04
N GLU A 86 -12.54 -15.67 7.71
CA GLU A 86 -12.19 -16.88 6.98
C GLU A 86 -10.74 -17.29 7.23
N ALA A 87 -10.43 -18.56 6.96
CA ALA A 87 -9.07 -19.08 7.05
C ALA A 87 -8.11 -18.34 6.09
N ARG A 88 -8.58 -18.07 4.86
CA ARG A 88 -7.88 -17.21 3.89
C ARG A 88 -8.34 -15.75 4.08
N PRO A 89 -7.41 -14.80 4.34
CA PRO A 89 -7.69 -13.37 4.31
C PRO A 89 -8.54 -12.93 3.11
N ASN A 90 -9.58 -12.13 3.34
CA ASN A 90 -10.50 -11.64 2.29
C ASN A 90 -10.37 -10.14 1.99
N LEU A 91 -9.40 -9.47 2.61
CA LEU A 91 -9.16 -8.04 2.42
C LEU A 91 -7.97 -7.82 1.50
N VAL A 92 -8.03 -6.79 0.67
CA VAL A 92 -6.89 -6.24 -0.08
C VAL A 92 -6.73 -4.79 0.35
N LEU A 93 -5.51 -4.31 0.47
CA LEU A 93 -5.22 -2.93 0.85
C LEU A 93 -4.45 -2.23 -0.27
N LYS A 94 -4.98 -1.12 -0.80
CA LYS A 94 -4.20 -0.07 -1.46
C LYS A 94 -4.06 1.07 -0.46
N ILE A 95 -2.83 1.51 -0.17
CA ILE A 95 -2.59 2.59 0.80
C ILE A 95 -1.53 3.56 0.28
N ASP A 96 -1.98 4.79 0.08
CA ASP A 96 -1.17 5.99 -0.07
C ASP A 96 -1.83 7.05 0.80
N ILE A 97 -1.21 7.44 1.92
CA ILE A 97 -1.82 8.40 2.84
C ILE A 97 -0.81 9.44 3.32
N GLU A 98 0.08 9.83 2.41
CA GLU A 98 0.95 11.00 2.55
C GLU A 98 1.69 11.04 3.91
N SER A 99 2.54 10.03 4.16
CA SER A 99 3.35 9.86 5.38
C SER A 99 2.61 9.36 6.63
N SER A 100 1.30 9.14 6.53
CA SER A 100 0.52 8.55 7.63
C SER A 100 0.58 7.01 7.68
N GLU A 101 1.28 6.37 6.74
CA GLU A 101 1.41 4.90 6.66
C GLU A 101 2.09 4.34 7.91
N TRP A 102 3.21 4.95 8.34
CA TRP A 102 3.96 4.45 9.50
C TRP A 102 3.17 4.55 10.81
N PRO A 103 2.52 5.68 11.16
CA PRO A 103 1.63 5.72 12.32
C PRO A 103 0.48 4.70 12.25
N VAL A 104 -0.19 4.58 11.09
CA VAL A 104 -1.33 3.67 10.92
C VAL A 104 -0.88 2.22 11.08
N TRP A 105 0.22 1.81 10.47
CA TRP A 105 0.76 0.47 10.66
C TRP A 105 1.26 0.24 12.08
N ASP A 106 1.87 1.22 12.76
CA ASP A 106 2.35 1.07 14.14
C ASP A 106 1.19 0.83 15.12
N ASP A 107 0.03 1.47 14.89
CA ASP A 107 -1.21 1.31 15.67
C ASP A 107 -1.86 -0.08 15.50
N MET A 108 -1.66 -0.74 14.37
CA MET A 108 -2.22 -2.07 14.11
C MET A 108 -1.42 -3.21 14.77
N THR A 109 -2.13 -4.23 15.21
CA THR A 109 -1.57 -5.52 15.64
C THR A 109 -1.13 -6.35 14.42
N LYS A 110 -0.29 -7.37 14.67
CA LYS A 110 0.11 -8.31 13.61
C LYS A 110 -1.08 -9.14 13.14
N GLU A 111 -2.06 -9.42 14.00
CA GLU A 111 -3.26 -10.18 13.65
C GLU A 111 -4.16 -9.39 12.71
N GLU A 112 -4.40 -8.11 12.99
CA GLU A 112 -5.17 -7.21 12.13
C GLU A 112 -4.48 -7.04 10.77
N LEU A 113 -3.16 -6.77 10.77
CA LEU A 113 -2.39 -6.72 9.53
C LEU A 113 -2.42 -8.05 8.79
N GLY A 114 -2.56 -9.19 9.46
CA GLY A 114 -2.62 -10.51 8.82
C GLY A 114 -3.93 -10.80 8.08
N ARG A 115 -4.93 -9.90 8.15
CA ARG A 115 -6.24 -10.07 7.49
C ARG A 115 -6.30 -9.57 6.05
N PHE A 116 -5.19 -9.05 5.51
CA PHE A 116 -5.08 -8.75 4.07
C PHE A 116 -4.41 -9.89 3.32
N SER A 117 -4.90 -10.25 2.14
CA SER A 117 -4.24 -11.19 1.24
C SER A 117 -3.08 -10.52 0.51
N GLN A 118 -3.24 -9.23 0.19
CA GLN A 118 -2.24 -8.39 -0.47
C GLN A 118 -2.28 -6.96 0.11
N ILE A 119 -1.12 -6.31 0.17
CA ILE A 119 -0.98 -4.89 0.50
C ILE A 119 -0.17 -4.24 -0.62
N LEU A 120 -0.74 -3.23 -1.27
CA LEU A 120 -0.12 -2.37 -2.27
C LEU A 120 0.05 -1.01 -1.61
N CYS A 121 1.27 -0.50 -1.51
CA CYS A 121 1.50 0.74 -0.79
C CYS A 121 2.54 1.64 -1.45
N GLU A 122 2.27 2.93 -1.42
CA GLU A 122 3.27 3.96 -1.62
C GLU A 122 3.79 4.38 -0.24
N ILE A 123 5.05 4.02 0.04
CA ILE A 123 5.67 4.24 1.35
C ILE A 123 6.41 5.56 1.33
N HIS A 124 5.86 6.53 2.05
CA HIS A 124 6.40 7.87 2.19
C HIS A 124 7.46 8.02 3.30
N SER A 125 8.14 9.18 3.26
CA SER A 125 9.02 9.68 4.33
C SER A 125 10.20 8.77 4.70
N LEU A 126 10.76 8.01 3.74
CA LEU A 126 11.92 7.16 4.02
C LEU A 126 13.20 7.98 4.31
N ASN A 127 13.25 9.25 3.91
CA ASN A 127 14.29 10.19 4.31
C ASN A 127 14.38 10.39 5.84
N ASP A 128 13.29 10.11 6.58
CA ASP A 128 13.27 10.20 8.04
C ASP A 128 14.02 9.08 8.75
N LEU A 129 14.55 8.08 8.03
CA LEU A 129 15.41 7.04 8.60
C LEU A 129 16.67 7.60 9.28
N GLY A 130 17.05 8.85 8.99
CA GLY A 130 18.11 9.58 9.70
C GLY A 130 17.72 9.95 11.15
N ASN A 131 16.43 10.06 11.44
CA ASN A 131 15.90 10.30 12.78
C ASN A 131 15.75 8.99 13.57
N LEU A 132 16.25 8.96 14.81
CA LEU A 132 16.25 7.74 15.62
C LEU A 132 14.84 7.20 15.93
N GLU A 133 13.89 8.08 16.24
CA GLU A 133 12.52 7.68 16.61
C GLU A 133 11.74 7.21 15.39
N SER A 134 11.84 7.93 14.26
CA SER A 134 11.26 7.51 12.98
C SER A 134 11.83 6.17 12.55
N ARG A 135 13.16 6.00 12.60
CA ARG A 135 13.82 4.72 12.28
C ARG A 135 13.34 3.57 13.17
N ARG A 136 13.14 3.81 14.47
CA ARG A 136 12.60 2.80 15.39
C ARG A 136 11.17 2.41 15.02
N ARG A 137 10.31 3.38 14.67
CA ARG A 137 8.94 3.13 14.22
C ARG A 137 8.91 2.34 12.92
N ILE A 138 9.66 2.79 11.91
CA ILE A 138 9.77 2.13 10.61
C ILE A 138 10.22 0.68 10.80
N HIS A 139 11.28 0.46 11.58
CA HIS A 139 11.77 -0.89 11.86
C HIS A 139 10.72 -1.78 12.53
N ARG A 140 9.94 -1.27 13.52
CA ARG A 140 8.84 -2.05 14.13
C ARG A 140 7.75 -2.40 13.11
N CYS A 141 7.37 -1.46 12.25
CA CYS A 141 6.35 -1.69 11.22
C CYS A 141 6.82 -2.75 10.22
N LEU A 142 8.05 -2.63 9.71
CA LEU A 142 8.65 -3.60 8.80
C LEU A 142 8.76 -4.99 9.45
N GLN A 143 9.09 -5.08 10.74
CA GLN A 143 9.08 -6.35 11.47
C GLN A 143 7.68 -6.96 11.58
N LYS A 144 6.63 -6.16 11.72
CA LYS A 144 5.23 -6.65 11.72
C LYS A 144 4.84 -7.15 10.33
N LEU A 145 5.12 -6.37 9.29
CA LEU A 145 4.85 -6.75 7.90
C LEU A 145 5.60 -8.03 7.52
N HIS A 146 6.91 -8.11 7.78
CA HIS A 146 7.75 -9.26 7.42
C HIS A 146 7.27 -10.60 7.99
N ARG A 147 6.63 -10.60 9.17
CA ARG A 147 6.08 -11.82 9.78
C ARG A 147 4.93 -12.41 8.97
N ASN A 148 4.10 -11.57 8.38
CA ASN A 148 2.90 -12.00 7.66
C ASN A 148 3.09 -11.96 6.14
N TYR A 149 4.05 -11.20 5.63
CA TYR A 149 4.16 -10.88 4.21
C TYR A 149 5.56 -11.14 3.65
N ALA A 150 5.59 -11.39 2.34
CA ALA A 150 6.78 -11.23 1.53
C ALA A 150 6.59 -10.05 0.57
N VAL A 151 7.68 -9.36 0.24
CA VAL A 151 7.70 -8.39 -0.86
C VAL A 151 7.71 -9.18 -2.17
N ILE A 152 6.81 -8.84 -3.08
CA ILE A 152 6.72 -9.45 -4.41
C ILE A 152 7.09 -8.46 -5.52
N HIS A 153 7.02 -7.16 -5.24
CA HIS A 153 7.35 -6.11 -6.20
C HIS A 153 7.82 -4.87 -5.45
N VAL A 154 8.75 -4.12 -6.05
CA VAL A 154 9.23 -2.84 -5.52
C VAL A 154 9.59 -1.90 -6.66
N HIS A 155 9.19 -0.65 -6.55
CA HIS A 155 9.48 0.38 -7.52
C HIS A 155 9.95 1.68 -6.84
N GLY A 156 11.00 2.27 -7.40
CA GLY A 156 11.63 3.48 -6.89
C GLY A 156 10.95 4.72 -7.44
N ASN A 157 9.92 5.21 -6.75
CA ASN A 157 9.21 6.41 -7.13
C ASN A 157 10.08 7.66 -6.84
N VAL A 158 10.56 8.31 -7.90
CA VAL A 158 11.52 9.43 -7.81
C VAL A 158 10.82 10.77 -7.56
N CYS A 159 9.48 10.85 -7.61
CA CYS A 159 8.77 12.12 -7.38
C CYS A 159 8.99 12.67 -5.97
N GLY A 160 9.18 11.81 -4.97
CA GLY A 160 9.54 12.23 -3.62
C GLY A 160 10.98 12.75 -3.47
N GLY A 161 11.82 12.59 -4.51
CA GLY A 161 13.23 12.88 -4.50
C GLY A 161 14.11 11.73 -4.01
N ILE A 162 15.42 11.97 -4.02
CA ILE A 162 16.45 10.99 -3.64
C ILE A 162 17.05 11.41 -2.30
N THR A 163 17.23 10.44 -1.40
CA THR A 163 17.88 10.66 -0.11
C THR A 163 19.19 9.90 0.00
N ASN A 164 20.11 10.41 0.84
CA ASN A 164 21.37 9.77 1.18
C ASN A 164 21.45 9.61 2.70
N ILE A 165 21.48 8.36 3.16
CA ILE A 165 21.65 8.04 4.57
C ILE A 165 22.83 7.10 4.73
N GLY A 166 23.89 7.58 5.39
CA GLY A 166 25.07 6.77 5.64
C GLY A 166 25.78 6.28 4.37
N ASN A 167 25.78 7.08 3.30
CA ASN A 167 26.28 6.76 1.96
C ASN A 167 25.47 5.71 1.19
N VAL A 168 24.23 5.45 1.62
CA VAL A 168 23.26 4.67 0.85
C VAL A 168 22.28 5.65 0.21
N ILE A 169 22.23 5.61 -1.13
CA ILE A 169 21.31 6.41 -1.94
C ILE A 169 20.08 5.55 -2.20
N PHE A 170 18.90 6.07 -1.86
CA PHE A 170 17.62 5.39 -2.10
C PHE A 170 16.51 6.44 -2.27
N PRO A 171 15.36 6.10 -2.88
CA PRO A 171 14.30 7.07 -3.11
C PRO A 171 13.58 7.36 -1.78
N SER A 172 13.11 8.58 -1.59
CA SER A 172 12.35 8.94 -0.38
C SER A 172 10.97 8.27 -0.33
N VAL A 173 10.49 7.82 -1.49
CA VAL A 173 9.21 7.13 -1.69
C VAL A 173 9.44 5.81 -2.42
N LEU A 174 8.76 4.75 -1.99
CA LEU A 174 8.79 3.44 -2.63
C LEU A 174 7.37 2.93 -2.84
N GLU A 175 7.07 2.48 -4.04
CA GLU A 175 5.90 1.63 -4.30
C GLU A 175 6.30 0.19 -3.96
N VAL A 176 5.54 -0.48 -3.10
CA VAL A 176 5.84 -1.85 -2.65
C VAL A 176 4.57 -2.68 -2.63
N SER A 177 4.67 -3.89 -3.20
CA SER A 177 3.60 -4.86 -3.15
C SER A 177 3.99 -6.03 -2.26
N PHE A 178 3.11 -6.34 -1.32
CA PHE A 178 3.25 -7.39 -0.33
C PHE A 178 2.19 -8.47 -0.55
N ALA A 179 2.60 -9.72 -0.46
CA ALA A 179 1.70 -10.87 -0.51
C ALA A 179 1.76 -11.68 0.78
N ASN A 180 0.59 -12.10 1.28
CA ASN A 180 0.47 -12.76 2.58
C ASN A 180 0.99 -14.20 2.54
N ARG A 181 1.87 -14.55 3.49
CA ARG A 181 2.50 -15.87 3.64
C ARG A 181 1.54 -17.01 3.94
N SER A 182 0.34 -16.71 4.44
CA SER A 182 -0.71 -17.71 4.60
C SER A 182 -1.43 -18.07 3.30
N CYS A 183 -1.27 -17.26 2.25
CA CYS A 183 -1.96 -17.42 0.97
C CYS A 183 -1.07 -18.01 -0.13
N TYR A 184 0.24 -17.81 -0.05
CA TYR A 184 1.16 -18.10 -1.16
C TYR A 184 2.45 -18.78 -0.70
N ASP A 185 3.00 -19.59 -1.60
CA ASP A 185 4.37 -20.08 -1.53
C ASP A 185 5.31 -19.15 -2.32
N PHE A 186 6.49 -18.86 -1.77
CA PHE A 186 7.42 -17.89 -2.33
C PHE A 186 8.70 -18.56 -2.83
N VAL A 187 9.20 -18.07 -3.96
CA VAL A 187 10.50 -18.44 -4.52
C VAL A 187 11.36 -17.19 -4.69
N ALA A 188 12.67 -17.35 -4.61
CA ALA A 188 13.60 -16.26 -4.87
C ALA A 188 13.55 -15.87 -6.36
N THR A 189 13.77 -14.57 -6.64
CA THR A 189 13.83 -14.02 -7.99
C THR A 189 15.12 -13.23 -8.18
N ASP A 190 15.60 -13.19 -9.42
CA ASP A 190 16.73 -12.36 -9.89
C ASP A 190 16.23 -11.16 -10.72
N GLU A 191 14.94 -10.84 -10.60
CA GLU A 191 14.30 -9.73 -11.30
C GLU A 191 14.98 -8.39 -11.00
N LEU A 192 15.02 -7.54 -12.04
CA LEU A 192 15.61 -6.22 -11.98
C LEU A 192 14.46 -5.20 -11.90
N PHE A 193 14.60 -4.25 -10.98
CA PHE A 193 13.63 -3.17 -10.80
C PHE A 193 14.26 -1.83 -11.26
N PRO A 194 13.56 -1.03 -12.10
CA PRO A 194 12.19 -1.23 -12.57
C PRO A 194 12.03 -2.35 -13.62
N THR A 195 10.85 -2.93 -13.63
CA THR A 195 10.29 -3.90 -14.58
C THR A 195 9.49 -3.19 -15.68
N SER A 196 8.88 -3.96 -16.58
CA SER A 196 7.96 -3.40 -17.59
C SER A 196 6.58 -2.99 -17.03
N LEU A 197 6.29 -3.32 -15.77
CA LEU A 197 5.03 -2.95 -15.11
C LEU A 197 5.13 -1.59 -14.42
N ASP A 198 6.34 -1.08 -14.26
CA ASP A 198 6.62 0.15 -13.54
C ASP A 198 6.44 1.37 -14.43
N ALA A 199 5.93 2.44 -13.84
CA ALA A 199 5.70 3.70 -14.51
C ALA A 199 6.09 4.86 -13.59
N SER A 200 6.89 5.78 -14.11
CA SER A 200 7.23 7.01 -13.39
C SER A 200 6.01 7.91 -13.21
N CYS A 201 5.86 8.43 -11.99
CA CYS A 201 4.92 9.50 -11.64
C CYS A 201 5.14 10.79 -12.46
N ASP A 202 6.39 11.05 -12.90
CA ASP A 202 6.75 12.12 -13.84
C ASP A 202 7.31 11.52 -15.14
N ALA A 203 6.55 11.63 -16.23
CA ALA A 203 6.93 11.15 -17.55
C ALA A 203 8.24 11.75 -18.11
N ASN A 204 8.76 12.82 -17.50
CA ASN A 204 10.02 13.46 -17.89
C ASN A 204 11.20 13.11 -16.98
N ALA A 205 10.97 12.41 -15.86
CA ALA A 205 12.00 11.97 -14.94
C ALA A 205 12.39 10.51 -15.22
N PRO A 206 13.68 10.14 -15.13
CA PRO A 206 14.08 8.74 -15.18
C PRO A 206 13.72 8.02 -13.88
N ASP A 207 13.24 6.78 -13.97
CA ASP A 207 13.04 5.93 -12.81
C ASP A 207 14.37 5.58 -12.13
N MET A 208 14.31 5.39 -10.81
CA MET A 208 15.47 4.98 -10.04
C MET A 208 15.70 3.47 -10.20
N PHE A 209 16.83 3.11 -10.80
CA PHE A 209 17.23 1.71 -10.92
C PHE A 209 17.65 1.13 -9.57
N LEU A 210 16.80 0.28 -9.00
CA LEU A 210 17.05 -0.41 -7.73
C LEU A 210 17.91 -1.69 -7.93
N GLY A 211 17.87 -2.27 -9.13
CA GLY A 211 18.61 -3.49 -9.46
C GLY A 211 17.94 -4.76 -8.95
N ALA A 212 18.74 -5.80 -8.69
CA ALA A 212 18.26 -7.08 -8.15
C ALA A 212 18.61 -7.22 -6.67
N PHE A 213 17.66 -7.72 -5.88
CA PHE A 213 17.83 -7.93 -4.45
C PHE A 213 18.33 -9.35 -4.17
N ARG A 214 19.66 -9.50 -4.01
CA ARG A 214 20.33 -10.76 -3.68
C ARG A 214 20.83 -10.71 -2.24
N PHE A 215 20.38 -11.64 -1.40
CA PHE A 215 20.67 -11.70 0.04
C PHE A 215 21.35 -13.02 0.42
#